data_AF-A0A2N6ENY1-F1
#
_entry.id   AF-A0A2N6ENY1-F1
#
_cell.length_a   1.000
_cell.length_b   1.000
_cell.length_c   1.000
_cell.angle_alpha   90.00
_cell.angle_beta   90.00
_cell.angle_gamma   90.00
#
_symmetry.space_group_name_H-M   'P 1'
#
loop_
_entity.id
_entity.type
_entity.pdbx_description
1 polymer ?
#
loop_
_entity_poly.entity_id
_entity_poly.type
_entity_poly.pdbx_seq_one_letter_code
_entity_poly.pdbx_strand_id
1 'polypeptide(L)' 'MRGEFCYSAAARSFRHSSGHMLIFLQETRLDISSTTIRDNVAGGKSIRYLVPDRVIDYITTHGLYCGPNDGSP' A
#
# COMPACT_ATOMS: atom_id res chain seq x y z
N MET A 1 8.08 -3.01 -25.27
CA MET A 1 7.80 -3.92 -24.13
C MET A 1 7.71 -5.41 -24.48
N ARG A 2 7.34 -5.85 -25.71
CA ARG A 2 7.39 -7.29 -26.04
C ARG A 2 8.84 -7.74 -26.25
N GLY A 3 9.27 -8.78 -25.53
CA GLY A 3 10.57 -9.44 -25.73
C GLY A 3 11.76 -8.91 -24.92
N GLU A 4 11.55 -7.88 -24.09
CA GLU A 4 12.66 -7.27 -23.32
C GLU A 4 12.94 -7.98 -22.00
N PHE A 5 12.01 -8.81 -21.52
CA PHE A 5 12.13 -9.58 -20.29
C PHE A 5 12.22 -11.07 -20.58
N CYS A 6 13.23 -11.74 -20.02
CA CYS A 6 13.38 -13.19 -20.03
C CYS A 6 13.22 -13.73 -18.60
N TYR A 7 12.44 -14.80 -18.42
CA TYR A 7 12.27 -15.45 -17.13
C TYR A 7 13.47 -16.35 -16.80
N SER A 8 14.06 -16.17 -15.62
CA SER A 8 15.08 -17.05 -15.05
C SER A 8 14.45 -17.93 -13.97
N ALA A 9 14.26 -19.21 -14.26
CA ALA A 9 13.70 -20.16 -13.30
C ALA A 9 14.61 -20.36 -12.06
N ALA A 10 15.93 -20.36 -12.26
CA ALA A 10 16.92 -20.51 -11.18
C ALA A 10 16.85 -19.36 -10.15
N ALA A 11 16.58 -18.13 -10.62
CA ALA A 11 16.47 -16.95 -9.77
C ALA A 11 15.01 -16.56 -9.44
N ARG A 12 14.02 -17.28 -10.00
CA ARG A 12 12.59 -16.97 -9.94
C ARG A 12 12.27 -15.50 -10.23
N SER A 13 12.99 -14.91 -11.19
CA SER A 13 12.94 -13.49 -11.52
C SER A 13 12.87 -13.27 -13.04
N PHE A 14 12.42 -12.09 -13.46
CA PHE A 14 12.50 -11.68 -14.87
C PHE A 14 13.68 -10.73 -15.05
N ARG A 15 14.55 -11.03 -16.01
CA ARG A 15 15.70 -10.20 -16.36
C ARG A 15 15.36 -9.36 -17.58
N HIS A 16 15.55 -8.05 -17.47
CA HIS A 16 15.44 -7.11 -18.56
C HIS A 16 16.73 -7.10 -19.40
N SER A 17 16.63 -6.82 -20.70
CA SER A 17 17.80 -6.66 -21.59
C SER A 17 18.78 -5.58 -21.13
N SER A 18 18.31 -4.54 -20.42
CA SER A 18 19.16 -3.50 -19.84
C SER A 18 19.94 -3.92 -18.58
N GLY A 19 19.79 -5.17 -18.11
CA GLY A 19 20.43 -5.67 -16.90
C GLY A 19 19.62 -5.53 -15.60
N HIS A 20 18.50 -4.80 -15.60
CA HIS A 20 17.58 -4.73 -14.47
C HIS A 20 16.82 -6.04 -14.26
N MET A 21 16.30 -6.26 -13.05
CA MET A 21 15.53 -7.46 -12.70
C MET A 21 14.21 -7.10 -12.04
N LEU A 22 13.16 -7.84 -12.40
CA LEU A 22 11.90 -7.90 -11.66
C LEU A 22 11.92 -9.13 -10.77
N ILE A 23 11.87 -8.91 -9.47
CA ILE A 23 11.83 -9.97 -8.45
C ILE A 23 10.43 -10.00 -7.83
N PHE A 24 9.90 -11.21 -7.62
CA PHE A 24 8.66 -11.41 -6.88
C PHE A 24 9.01 -11.70 -5.43
N LEU A 25 8.79 -10.73 -4.54
CA LEU A 25 8.98 -10.92 -3.12
C LEU A 25 7.79 -11.68 -2.54
N GLN A 26 8.09 -12.75 -1.81
CA GLN A 26 7.08 -13.47 -1.04
C GLN A 26 6.93 -12.74 0.30
N GLU A 27 5.76 -12.13 0.51
CA GLU A 27 5.45 -11.36 1.72
C GLU A 27 4.12 -11.83 2.32
N THR A 28 4.04 -11.79 3.65
CA THR A 28 2.78 -11.99 4.37
C THR A 28 1.92 -10.75 4.20
N ARG A 29 0.90 -10.83 3.34
CA ARG A 29 -0.01 -9.71 3.10
C ARG A 29 -0.90 -9.49 4.31
N LEU A 30 -0.88 -8.28 4.83
CA LEU A 30 -1.88 -7.78 5.77
C LEU A 30 -2.96 -7.07 4.95
N ASP A 31 -4.23 -7.40 5.19
CA ASP A 31 -5.35 -6.83 4.45
C ASP A 31 -5.64 -5.40 4.92
N ILE A 32 -4.78 -4.47 4.49
CA ILE A 32 -4.84 -3.05 4.82
C ILE A 32 -4.72 -2.25 3.53
N SER A 33 -5.60 -1.27 3.36
CA SER A 33 -5.53 -0.29 2.28
C SER A 33 -5.69 1.12 2.83
N SER A 34 -5.08 2.11 2.16
CA SER A 34 -5.22 3.52 2.55
C SER A 34 -6.67 3.99 2.47
N THR A 35 -7.46 3.46 1.53
CA THR A 35 -8.90 3.75 1.43
C THR A 35 -9.64 3.28 2.66
N THR A 36 -9.45 2.02 3.06
CA THR A 36 -10.05 1.46 4.29
C THR A 36 -9.66 2.26 5.54
N ILE A 37 -8.40 2.71 5.64
CA ILE A 37 -7.95 3.54 6.77
C ILE A 37 -8.70 4.88 6.79
N ARG A 38 -8.76 5.60 5.67
CA ARG A 38 -9.44 6.90 5.60
C ARG A 38 -10.94 6.77 5.91
N ASP A 39 -11.60 5.77 5.36
CA ASP A 39 -13.03 5.53 5.60
C ASP A 39 -13.31 5.16 7.06
N ASN A 40 -12.39 4.41 7.71
CA ASN A 40 -12.50 4.13 9.14
C ASN A 40 -12.34 5.39 9.97
N VAL A 41 -11.36 6.25 9.67
CA VAL A 41 -11.15 7.52 10.38
C VAL A 41 -12.37 8.42 10.21
N ALA A 42 -12.86 8.62 8.99
CA ALA A 42 -14.07 9.39 8.69
C ALA A 42 -15.31 8.83 9.41
N GLY A 43 -15.40 7.51 9.53
CA GLY A 43 -16.47 6.81 10.24
C GLY A 43 -16.28 6.68 11.75
N GLY A 44 -15.25 7.28 12.34
CA GLY A 44 -14.96 7.18 13.79
C GLY A 44 -14.58 5.78 14.28
N LYS A 45 -14.14 4.90 13.38
CA LYS A 45 -13.70 3.53 13.70
C LYS A 45 -12.23 3.50 14.06
N SER A 46 -11.87 2.57 14.95
CA SER A 46 -10.47 2.37 15.33
C SER A 46 -9.63 1.83 14.17
N ILE A 47 -8.47 2.42 13.97
CA ILE A 47 -7.40 1.95 13.06
C ILE A 47 -6.19 1.38 13.82
N ARG A 48 -6.35 1.10 15.12
CA ARG A 48 -5.30 0.50 15.96
C ARG A 48 -4.87 -0.84 15.35
N TYR A 49 -3.56 -1.11 15.37
CA TYR A 49 -2.93 -2.29 14.78
C TYR A 49 -2.89 -2.31 13.24
N LEU A 50 -3.57 -1.39 12.56
CA LEU A 50 -3.46 -1.23 11.10
C LEU A 50 -2.34 -0.25 10.72
N VAL A 51 -2.00 0.66 11.64
CA VAL A 51 -0.91 1.62 11.49
C VAL A 51 -0.13 1.72 12.81
N PRO A 52 1.13 2.19 12.79
CA PRO A 52 1.85 2.52 14.01
C PRO A 52 1.11 3.57 14.85
N ASP A 53 1.19 3.48 16.18
CA ASP A 53 0.47 4.38 17.10
C ASP A 53 0.77 5.86 16.83
N ARG A 54 2.01 6.19 16.47
CA ARG A 54 2.43 7.56 16.12
C ARG A 54 1.65 8.14 14.92
N VAL A 55 1.19 7.30 14.01
CA VAL A 55 0.36 7.72 12.87
C VAL A 55 -1.06 8.04 13.34
N ILE A 56 -1.59 7.27 14.29
CA ILE A 56 -2.89 7.53 14.92
C ILE A 56 -2.86 8.89 15.64
N ASP A 57 -1.80 9.12 16.43
CA ASP A 57 -1.58 10.39 17.12
C ASP A 57 -1.56 11.55 16.11
N TYR A 58 -0.79 11.41 15.03
CA TYR A 58 -0.65 12.44 14.01
C TYR A 58 -1.98 12.77 13.33
N ILE A 59 -2.73 11.75 12.90
CA ILE A 59 -4.06 11.91 12.28
C ILE A 59 -5.01 12.63 13.24
N THR A 60 -5.01 12.23 14.51
CA THR A 60 -5.90 12.80 15.54
C THR A 60 -5.54 14.24 15.86
N THR A 61 -4.26 14.55 16.07
CA THR A 61 -3.78 15.91 16.39
C THR A 61 -4.09 16.91 15.27
N HIS A 62 -4.05 16.47 14.01
CA HIS A 62 -4.24 17.34 12.84
C HIS A 62 -5.65 17.26 12.24
N GLY A 63 -6.54 16.42 12.79
CA GLY A 63 -7.90 16.24 12.29
C GLY A 63 -7.96 15.72 10.84
N LEU A 64 -7.00 14.88 10.44
CA LEU A 64 -6.92 14.39 9.06
C LEU A 64 -8.04 13.39 8.78
N TYR A 65 -8.60 13.45 7.58
CA TYR A 65 -9.63 12.51 7.10
C TYR A 65 -10.96 12.56 7.88
N CYS A 66 -11.19 13.61 8.68
CA CYS A 66 -12.43 13.82 9.44
C CYS A 66 -13.54 14.55 8.65
N GLY A 67 -13.35 14.80 7.35
CA GLY A 67 -14.33 15.44 6.48
C GLY A 67 -15.16 14.43 5.69
N PRO A 68 -16.31 14.81 5.11
CA PRO A 68 -16.95 13.99 4.09
C PRO A 68 -15.90 13.73 3.00
N ASN A 69 -15.69 12.46 2.62
CA ASN A 69 -14.94 12.13 1.41
C ASN A 69 -15.50 13.03 0.32
N ASP A 70 -14.73 14.01 -0.13
CA ASP A 70 -15.05 14.94 -1.20
C ASP A 70 -14.95 14.19 -2.53
N GLY A 71 -15.72 13.12 -2.66
CA GLY A 71 -16.20 12.62 -3.95
C GLY A 71 -17.18 13.63 -4.53
N SER A 72 -16.70 14.84 -4.82
CA SER A 72 -17.43 15.75 -5.69
C SER A 72 -17.77 14.98 -6.97
N PRO A 73 -19.04 14.96 -7.40
CA PRO A 73 -19.41 14.44 -8.71
C PRO A 73 -18.71 15.21 -9.84
#